data_AF-A0A538LY78-F1
#
_entry.id   AF-A0A538LY78-F1
#
_cell.length_a   1.000
_cell.length_b   1.000
_cell.length_c   1.000
_cell.angle_alpha   90.00
_cell.angle_beta   90.00
_cell.angle_gamma   90.00
#
_symmetry.space_group_name_H-M   'P 1'
#
loop_
_entity.id
_entity.type
_entity.pdbx_description
1 polymer ?
#
loop_
_entity_poly.entity_id
_entity_poly.type
_entity_poly.pdbx_seq_one_letter_code
_entity_poly.pdbx_strand_id
1 'polypeptide(L)'
;MRILRSPAETPDFENLLTPTDGDADPEPRLPDPFTDAPVAAERPIDLGPEHFDPFPRRPLGPYRPYWCESTFLRAVGLGFEPCVTALHEWGCQRGRRGVLYVGRSQLLLPAGVAAHRGRYTVMVRLRRGPRWSPAVPMELELIPWSRAFATTWLALCPRRRVHRSRRYFRAGHALLDQVTEGLLVHAR
;
A
#
# COMPACT_ATOMS: atom_id res chain seq x y z
N MET A 1 45.60 -51.49 -15.90
CA MET A 1 46.64 -50.80 -16.70
C MET A 1 45.98 -50.24 -17.97
N ARG A 2 45.61 -48.96 -17.95
CA ARG A 2 45.63 -47.97 -19.04
C ARG A 2 44.70 -46.81 -18.65
N ILE A 3 45.38 -45.74 -18.28
CA ILE A 3 44.87 -44.41 -17.97
C ILE A 3 44.69 -43.70 -19.32
N LEU A 4 43.52 -43.11 -19.55
CA LEU A 4 43.29 -42.05 -20.55
C LEU A 4 42.57 -40.94 -19.78
N ARG A 5 43.34 -40.05 -19.11
CA ARG A 5 43.68 -38.69 -19.55
C ARG A 5 42.51 -37.96 -20.24
N SER A 6 42.03 -36.96 -19.50
CA SER A 6 41.13 -35.86 -19.87
C SER A 6 41.60 -35.12 -21.15
N PRO A 7 40.73 -34.28 -21.77
CA PRO A 7 40.74 -32.90 -21.29
C PRO A 7 39.34 -32.30 -21.07
N ALA A 8 39.33 -31.35 -20.14
CA ALA A 8 38.25 -30.43 -19.85
C ALA A 8 38.12 -29.43 -21.00
N GLU A 9 36.91 -29.29 -21.55
CA GLU A 9 36.52 -28.11 -22.33
C GLU A 9 36.17 -26.98 -21.35
N THR A 10 37.17 -26.19 -21.00
CA THR A 10 36.98 -24.81 -20.55
C THR A 10 36.82 -23.95 -21.81
N PRO A 11 35.74 -23.17 -21.97
CA PRO A 11 35.70 -22.19 -23.05
C PRO A 11 36.69 -21.06 -22.76
N ASP A 12 37.65 -20.89 -23.67
CA ASP A 12 38.58 -19.76 -23.76
C ASP A 12 37.80 -18.44 -23.92
N PHE A 13 37.84 -17.59 -22.90
CA PHE A 13 37.27 -16.24 -22.92
C PHE A 13 38.33 -15.14 -23.15
N GLU A 14 39.48 -15.46 -23.77
CA GLU A 14 40.62 -14.53 -23.87
C GLU A 14 40.80 -13.82 -25.22
N ASN A 15 39.80 -13.77 -26.11
CA ASN A 15 39.96 -13.09 -27.41
C ASN A 15 38.78 -12.19 -27.82
N LEU A 16 38.32 -11.30 -26.94
CA LEU A 16 37.32 -10.28 -27.28
C LEU A 16 37.70 -8.84 -26.91
N LEU A 17 39.00 -8.53 -26.86
CA LEU A 17 39.46 -7.14 -26.69
C LEU A 17 40.56 -6.80 -27.70
N THR A 18 40.17 -6.66 -28.97
CA THR A 18 40.87 -5.71 -29.87
C THR A 18 40.26 -4.32 -29.65
N PRO A 19 41.05 -3.29 -29.31
CA PRO A 19 40.55 -1.94 -29.25
C PRO A 19 40.33 -1.43 -30.68
N THR A 20 39.07 -1.27 -31.07
CA THR A 20 38.71 -0.53 -32.27
C THR A 20 38.84 0.95 -31.93
N ASP A 21 39.90 1.59 -32.40
CA ASP A 21 39.99 3.05 -32.45
C ASP A 21 38.79 3.58 -33.25
N GLY A 22 37.88 4.23 -32.54
CA GLY A 22 36.70 4.87 -33.11
C GLY A 22 36.25 5.94 -32.15
N ASP A 23 36.29 7.18 -32.61
CA ASP A 23 35.86 8.41 -31.95
C ASP A 23 34.66 8.19 -31.01
N ALA A 24 34.93 8.12 -29.71
CA ALA A 24 33.91 8.12 -28.67
C ALA A 24 33.65 9.57 -28.26
N ASP A 25 32.52 10.08 -28.74
CA ASP A 25 31.79 11.19 -28.12
C ASP A 25 31.79 10.99 -26.58
N PRO A 26 32.09 12.00 -25.75
CA PRO A 26 32.23 11.77 -24.33
C PRO A 26 30.88 11.32 -23.75
N GLU A 27 30.80 10.04 -23.36
CA GLU A 27 29.67 9.51 -22.59
C GLU A 27 29.36 10.46 -21.43
N PRO A 28 28.09 10.86 -21.22
CA PRO A 28 27.73 11.66 -20.07
C PRO A 28 27.96 10.82 -18.82
N ARG A 29 29.08 11.06 -18.14
CA ARG A 29 29.39 10.48 -16.84
C ARG A 29 28.21 10.74 -15.92
N LEU A 30 27.49 9.68 -15.55
CA LEU A 30 26.47 9.74 -14.52
C LEU A 30 27.11 10.32 -13.24
N PRO A 31 26.50 11.33 -12.62
CA PRO A 31 27.06 11.93 -11.42
C PRO A 31 27.14 10.89 -10.30
N ASP A 32 28.24 10.93 -9.55
CA ASP A 32 28.47 10.09 -8.37
C ASP A 32 27.33 10.30 -7.35
N PRO A 33 26.58 9.25 -6.97
CA PRO A 33 25.43 9.36 -6.07
C PRO A 33 25.80 9.80 -4.64
N PHE A 34 27.08 9.87 -4.29
CA PHE A 34 27.56 10.27 -2.97
C PHE A 34 28.20 11.67 -2.93
N THR A 35 28.23 12.38 -4.06
CA THR A 35 28.68 13.77 -4.08
C THR A 35 27.56 14.68 -3.58
N ASP A 36 27.86 15.53 -2.57
CA ASP A 36 26.99 16.59 -2.04
C ASP A 36 26.77 17.72 -3.09
N ALA A 37 26.22 17.38 -4.24
CA ALA A 37 25.64 18.38 -5.13
C ALA A 37 24.42 18.98 -4.42
N PRO A 38 24.21 20.31 -4.45
CA PRO A 38 22.98 20.90 -3.94
C PRO A 38 21.83 20.23 -4.68
N VAL A 39 20.93 19.57 -3.94
CA VAL A 39 19.73 18.92 -4.47
C VAL A 39 19.09 19.93 -5.43
N ALA A 40 19.29 19.71 -6.73
CA ALA A 40 18.68 20.51 -7.76
C ALA A 40 17.19 20.39 -7.48
N ALA A 41 16.57 21.50 -7.06
CA ALA A 41 15.20 21.55 -6.57
C ALA A 41 14.36 20.58 -7.40
N GLU A 42 14.01 19.44 -6.79
CA GLU A 42 13.41 18.33 -7.50
C GLU A 42 12.23 18.91 -8.27
N ARG A 43 12.37 19.01 -9.59
CA ARG A 43 11.26 19.48 -10.42
C ARG A 43 10.17 18.45 -10.15
N PRO A 44 8.97 18.87 -9.73
CA PRO A 44 7.89 17.94 -9.47
C PRO A 44 7.81 16.99 -10.66
N ILE A 45 7.95 15.69 -10.41
CA ILE A 45 7.82 14.69 -11.46
C ILE A 45 6.46 14.98 -12.12
N ASP A 46 6.47 15.32 -13.41
CA ASP A 46 5.26 15.58 -14.17
C ASP A 46 4.59 14.22 -14.43
N LEU A 47 3.86 13.78 -13.41
CA LEU A 47 3.13 12.54 -13.42
C LEU A 47 1.91 12.81 -14.31
N GLY A 48 1.99 12.35 -15.56
CA GLY A 48 0.99 12.62 -16.60
C GLY A 48 -0.45 12.34 -16.20
N PRO A 49 -1.44 12.62 -17.08
CA PRO A 49 -2.87 12.66 -16.74
C PRO A 49 -3.48 11.35 -16.21
N GLU A 50 -2.71 10.25 -16.20
CA GLU A 50 -3.09 8.94 -15.68
C GLU A 50 -2.60 8.70 -14.24
N HIS A 51 -1.86 9.64 -13.66
CA HIS A 51 -1.45 9.58 -12.27
C HIS A 51 -2.62 9.94 -11.35
N PHE A 52 -3.32 8.89 -10.91
CA PHE A 52 -4.22 8.98 -9.79
C PHE A 52 -3.39 9.26 -8.53
N ASP A 53 -3.48 10.48 -8.00
CA ASP A 53 -2.98 10.80 -6.66
C ASP A 53 -3.67 9.86 -5.66
N PRO A 54 -2.95 8.89 -5.05
CA PRO A 54 -3.56 7.97 -4.08
C PRO A 54 -4.04 8.72 -2.83
N PHE A 55 -3.64 9.99 -2.68
CA PHE A 55 -4.09 10.92 -1.65
C PHE A 55 -4.87 12.06 -2.30
N PRO A 56 -6.09 11.82 -2.82
CA PRO A 56 -6.85 12.88 -3.47
C PRO A 56 -6.85 14.11 -2.57
N ARG A 57 -6.33 15.24 -3.08
CA ARG A 57 -6.34 16.52 -2.37
C ARG A 57 -7.79 16.78 -1.96
N ARG A 58 -8.12 16.48 -0.69
CA ARG A 58 -9.47 16.63 -0.16
C ARG A 58 -9.91 18.08 -0.39
N PRO A 59 -11.20 18.34 -0.69
CA PRO A 59 -11.68 19.70 -0.88
C PRO A 59 -11.39 20.53 0.37
N LEU A 60 -10.95 21.77 0.13
CA LEU A 60 -10.65 22.83 1.10
C LEU A 60 -11.88 23.13 1.98
N GLY A 61 -12.13 22.28 2.97
CA GLY A 61 -12.90 22.58 4.17
C GLY A 61 -11.96 22.71 5.38
N PRO A 62 -12.44 23.13 6.56
CA PRO A 62 -11.60 23.49 7.72
C PRO A 62 -10.84 22.32 8.39
N TYR A 63 -10.60 21.21 7.70
CA TYR A 63 -9.89 20.04 8.21
C TYR A 63 -8.46 19.98 7.67
N ARG A 64 -7.50 20.34 8.54
CA ARG A 64 -6.06 20.42 8.31
C ARG A 64 -5.39 19.05 8.02
N PRO A 65 -4.27 19.03 7.25
CA PRO A 65 -3.59 17.83 6.72
C PRO A 65 -2.65 17.14 7.73
N TYR A 66 -3.07 16.94 8.99
CA TYR A 66 -2.20 16.29 10.00
C TYR A 66 -2.22 14.74 9.92
N TRP A 67 -2.72 14.17 8.82
CA TRP A 67 -3.16 12.78 8.77
C TRP A 67 -2.26 11.83 7.98
N CYS A 68 -1.30 12.31 7.18
CA CYS A 68 -0.46 11.39 6.39
C CYS A 68 0.42 10.48 7.28
N GLU A 69 1.09 11.02 8.32
CA GLU A 69 2.03 10.24 9.13
C GLU A 69 1.38 9.21 10.08
N SER A 70 0.07 9.32 10.34
CA SER A 70 -0.65 8.42 11.25
C SER A 70 -1.72 7.60 10.55
N THR A 71 -1.83 7.71 9.23
CA THR A 71 -2.72 6.89 8.41
C THR A 71 -1.99 5.63 7.98
N PHE A 72 -2.74 4.53 7.92
CA PHE A 72 -2.21 3.27 7.41
C PHE A 72 -2.83 2.99 6.06
N LEU A 73 -2.02 2.43 5.17
CA LEU A 73 -2.45 2.10 3.83
C LEU A 73 -2.11 0.67 3.46
N ARG A 74 -3.02 0.02 2.73
CA ARG A 74 -2.81 -1.27 2.08
C ARG A 74 -3.52 -1.30 0.73
N ALA A 75 -2.87 -1.85 -0.28
CA ALA A 75 -3.53 -2.21 -1.52
C ALA A 75 -4.06 -3.65 -1.42
N VAL A 76 -5.23 -3.89 -2.00
CA VAL A 76 -5.81 -5.22 -2.17
C VAL A 76 -6.04 -5.44 -3.65
N GLY A 77 -5.59 -6.58 -4.17
CA GLY A 77 -5.76 -7.00 -5.57
C GLY A 77 -7.19 -7.47 -5.86
N LEU A 78 -8.18 -6.68 -5.41
CA LEU A 78 -9.59 -6.86 -5.67
C LEU A 78 -10.15 -5.53 -6.16
N GLY A 79 -11.04 -5.59 -7.16
CA GLY A 79 -11.78 -4.41 -7.62
C GLY A 79 -12.62 -3.80 -6.50
N PHE A 80 -13.01 -2.54 -6.65
CA PHE A 80 -13.73 -1.81 -5.63
C PHE A 80 -15.08 -2.45 -5.27
N GLU A 81 -15.90 -2.77 -6.27
CA GLU A 81 -17.20 -3.42 -6.03
C GLU A 81 -17.06 -4.81 -5.36
N PRO A 82 -16.14 -5.70 -5.82
CA PRO A 82 -15.82 -6.93 -5.08
C PRO A 82 -15.39 -6.69 -3.63
N CYS A 83 -14.56 -5.68 -3.35
CA CYS A 83 -14.12 -5.36 -1.99
C CYS A 83 -15.29 -4.96 -1.08
N VAL A 84 -16.17 -4.06 -1.56
CA VAL A 84 -17.32 -3.61 -0.78
C VAL A 84 -18.27 -4.78 -0.53
N THR A 85 -18.55 -5.57 -1.56
CA THR A 85 -19.44 -6.73 -1.48
C THR A 85 -18.90 -7.74 -0.47
N ALA A 86 -17.62 -8.11 -0.57
CA ALA A 86 -16.96 -9.02 0.36
C ALA A 86 -17.01 -8.51 1.81
N LEU A 87 -16.81 -7.20 2.02
CA LEU A 87 -16.87 -6.61 3.35
C LEU A 87 -18.29 -6.67 3.95
N HIS A 88 -19.30 -6.44 3.12
CA HIS A 88 -20.69 -6.54 3.53
C HIS A 88 -21.08 -7.99 3.85
N GLU A 89 -20.73 -8.94 2.99
CA GLU A 89 -20.97 -10.37 3.20
C GLU A 89 -20.27 -10.89 4.46
N TRP A 90 -19.00 -10.51 4.65
CA TRP A 90 -18.26 -10.80 5.87
C TRP A 90 -19.00 -10.26 7.10
N GLY A 91 -19.53 -9.05 7.00
CA GLY A 91 -20.41 -8.42 7.99
C GLY A 91 -21.68 -9.21 8.28
N CYS A 92 -22.37 -9.70 7.26
CA CYS A 92 -23.59 -10.50 7.41
C CYS A 92 -23.31 -11.85 8.08
N GLN A 93 -22.19 -12.49 7.74
CA GLN A 93 -21.85 -13.83 8.23
C GLN A 93 -21.27 -13.81 9.66
N ARG A 94 -20.39 -12.85 9.96
CA ARG A 94 -19.59 -12.81 11.19
C ARG A 94 -19.92 -11.62 12.10
N GLY A 95 -20.59 -10.61 11.56
CA GLY A 95 -20.98 -9.42 12.31
C GLY A 95 -22.17 -9.67 13.23
N ARG A 96 -22.27 -8.84 14.28
CA ARG A 96 -23.41 -8.83 15.21
C ARG A 96 -23.89 -7.40 15.34
N ARG A 97 -25.19 -7.17 15.08
CA ARG A 97 -25.83 -5.84 15.19
C ARG A 97 -25.07 -4.73 14.42
N GLY A 98 -24.63 -5.03 13.19
CA GLY A 98 -23.87 -4.08 12.36
C GLY A 98 -22.40 -3.88 12.78
N VAL A 99 -21.88 -4.68 13.72
CA VAL A 99 -20.48 -4.63 14.14
C VAL A 99 -19.75 -5.90 13.73
N LEU A 100 -18.71 -5.73 12.93
CA LEU A 100 -17.75 -6.78 12.59
C LEU A 100 -16.53 -6.68 13.50
N TYR A 101 -16.15 -7.79 14.13
CA TYR A 101 -14.97 -7.85 15.01
C TYR A 101 -13.79 -8.41 14.21
N VAL A 102 -12.70 -7.64 14.13
CA VAL A 102 -11.47 -8.03 13.46
C VAL A 102 -10.33 -7.99 14.48
N GLY A 103 -9.90 -9.17 14.91
CA GLY A 103 -9.01 -9.33 16.05
C GLY A 103 -9.62 -8.72 17.31
N ARG A 104 -9.03 -7.61 17.78
CA ARG A 104 -9.52 -6.86 18.96
C ARG A 104 -10.26 -5.57 18.57
N SER A 105 -10.26 -5.21 17.30
CA SER A 105 -10.85 -3.97 16.79
C SER A 105 -12.28 -4.23 16.31
N GLN A 106 -13.05 -3.15 16.18
CA GLN A 106 -14.43 -3.21 15.70
C GLN A 106 -14.58 -2.36 14.45
N LEU A 107 -15.23 -2.91 13.43
CA LEU A 107 -15.68 -2.25 12.23
C LEU A 107 -17.20 -2.09 12.34
N LEU A 108 -17.68 -0.85 12.29
CA LEU A 108 -19.09 -0.51 12.33
C LEU A 108 -19.56 -0.37 10.87
N LEU A 109 -20.18 -1.42 10.38
CA LEU A 109 -20.58 -1.52 8.98
C LEU A 109 -21.84 -0.69 8.73
N PRO A 110 -21.85 0.14 7.68
CA PRO A 110 -23.05 0.80 7.19
C PRO A 110 -24.20 -0.20 6.94
N ALA A 111 -25.43 0.25 7.13
CA ALA A 111 -26.62 -0.54 6.81
C ALA A 111 -26.78 -0.62 5.29
N GLY A 112 -26.12 -1.59 4.66
CA GLY A 112 -26.23 -1.90 3.23
C GLY A 112 -25.08 -1.40 2.35
N VAL A 113 -25.09 -1.88 1.11
CA VAL A 113 -24.08 -1.63 0.04
C VAL A 113 -24.47 -0.42 -0.84
N ALA A 114 -25.42 0.42 -0.41
CA ALA A 114 -26.10 1.34 -1.32
C ALA A 114 -25.15 2.33 -2.04
N ALA A 115 -25.10 2.19 -3.37
CA ALA A 115 -24.58 3.09 -4.40
C ALA A 115 -23.39 3.97 -3.99
N HIS A 116 -22.26 3.34 -3.72
CA HIS A 116 -21.01 4.05 -3.44
C HIS A 116 -20.48 4.64 -4.75
N ARG A 117 -20.47 5.98 -4.87
CA ARG A 117 -19.87 6.69 -6.02
C ARG A 117 -18.33 6.63 -5.98
N GLY A 118 -17.76 5.42 -5.93
CA GLY A 118 -16.32 5.19 -5.91
C GLY A 118 -15.62 5.50 -4.58
N ARG A 119 -16.34 5.55 -3.45
CA ARG A 119 -15.74 5.59 -2.11
C ARG A 119 -16.67 4.94 -1.09
N TYR A 120 -16.13 4.04 -0.28
CA TYR A 120 -16.87 3.39 0.80
C TYR A 120 -16.13 3.60 2.12
N THR A 121 -16.85 4.05 3.13
CA THR A 121 -16.29 4.39 4.44
C THR A 121 -16.94 3.54 5.53
N VAL A 122 -16.09 2.99 6.41
CA VAL A 122 -16.47 2.22 7.58
C VAL A 122 -15.87 2.86 8.83
N MET A 123 -16.68 2.99 9.87
CA MET A 123 -16.21 3.50 11.14
C MET A 123 -15.45 2.40 11.91
N VAL A 124 -14.28 2.73 12.44
CA VAL A 124 -13.42 1.74 13.12
C VAL A 124 -13.11 2.17 14.54
N ARG A 125 -13.15 1.21 15.47
CA ARG A 125 -12.63 1.35 16.84
C ARG A 125 -11.37 0.50 16.98
N LEU A 126 -10.22 1.12 16.78
CA LEU A 126 -8.92 0.46 16.83
C LEU A 126 -8.50 0.20 18.29
N ARG A 127 -8.24 -1.06 18.64
CA ARG A 127 -7.71 -1.44 19.96
C ARG A 127 -6.19 -1.65 19.88
N ARG A 128 -5.44 -0.73 20.49
CA ARG A 128 -3.97 -0.74 20.51
C ARG A 128 -3.33 -1.33 21.78
N GLY A 129 -4.12 -1.65 22.80
CA GLY A 129 -3.62 -2.03 24.12
C GLY A 129 -4.50 -3.05 24.83
N PRO A 130 -4.38 -3.18 26.17
CA PRO A 130 -5.25 -4.03 26.99
C PRO A 130 -6.74 -3.66 26.83
N ARG A 131 -7.65 -4.56 27.26
CA ARG A 131 -9.11 -4.37 27.11
C ARG A 131 -9.64 -3.06 27.71
N TRP A 132 -9.00 -2.56 28.77
CA TRP A 132 -9.37 -1.31 29.44
C TRP A 132 -8.87 -0.04 28.74
N SER A 133 -7.90 -0.16 27.83
CA SER A 133 -7.39 1.01 27.11
C SER A 133 -8.44 1.55 26.13
N PRO A 134 -8.66 2.87 26.07
CA PRO A 134 -9.67 3.45 25.17
C PRO A 134 -9.33 3.12 23.72
N ALA A 135 -10.35 2.71 22.97
CA ALA A 135 -10.22 2.51 21.53
C ALA A 135 -9.97 3.86 20.83
N VAL A 136 -9.23 3.82 19.74
CA VAL A 136 -9.03 4.99 18.89
C VAL A 136 -10.11 4.99 17.82
N PRO A 137 -10.93 6.04 17.70
CA PRO A 137 -11.87 6.18 16.60
C PRO A 137 -11.11 6.48 15.31
N MET A 138 -11.28 5.60 14.34
CA MET A 138 -10.67 5.64 13.02
C MET A 138 -11.77 5.54 11.95
N GLU A 139 -11.39 5.80 10.72
CA GLU A 139 -12.19 5.67 9.52
C GLU A 139 -11.42 4.76 8.56
N LEU A 140 -12.03 3.66 8.13
CA LEU A 140 -11.50 2.81 7.08
C LEU A 140 -12.19 3.21 5.77
N GLU A 141 -11.41 3.62 4.80
CA GLU A 141 -11.86 4.02 3.48
C GLU A 141 -11.39 3.02 2.44
N LEU A 142 -12.31 2.60 1.57
CA LEU A 142 -12.02 1.85 0.35
C LEU A 142 -12.03 2.85 -0.81
N ILE A 143 -10.94 2.86 -1.58
CA ILE A 143 -10.71 3.80 -2.67
C ILE A 143 -10.32 2.99 -3.92
N PRO A 144 -11.07 3.08 -5.03
CA PRO A 144 -10.66 2.48 -6.29
C PRO A 144 -9.36 3.14 -6.76
N TRP A 145 -8.32 2.36 -7.04
CA TRP A 145 -7.08 2.90 -7.64
C TRP A 145 -7.12 2.76 -9.15
N SER A 146 -7.14 1.53 -9.62
CA SER A 146 -7.14 1.26 -11.05
C SER A 146 -8.15 0.19 -11.38
N ARG A 147 -9.05 0.53 -12.31
CA ARG A 147 -9.97 -0.44 -12.90
C ARG A 147 -9.20 -1.49 -13.73
N ALA A 148 -8.09 -1.09 -14.38
CA ALA A 148 -7.29 -1.97 -15.21
C ALA A 148 -6.60 -3.09 -14.41
N PHE A 149 -6.14 -2.76 -13.19
CA PHE A 149 -5.45 -3.73 -12.32
C PHE A 149 -6.37 -4.40 -11.29
N ALA A 150 -7.67 -4.07 -11.30
CA ALA A 150 -8.63 -4.52 -10.29
C ALA A 150 -8.08 -4.33 -8.86
N THR A 151 -7.61 -3.11 -8.55
CA THR A 151 -6.95 -2.82 -7.26
C THR A 151 -7.71 -1.75 -6.48
N THR A 152 -7.90 -2.00 -5.19
CA THR A 152 -8.52 -1.09 -4.22
C THR A 152 -7.54 -0.75 -3.11
N TRP A 153 -7.40 0.53 -2.77
CA TRP A 153 -6.70 0.94 -1.55
C TRP A 153 -7.62 0.93 -0.35
N LEU A 154 -7.07 0.48 0.75
CA LEU A 154 -7.60 0.61 2.08
C LEU A 154 -6.81 1.69 2.81
N ALA A 155 -7.49 2.74 3.25
CA ALA A 155 -6.91 3.78 4.07
C ALA A 155 -7.55 3.79 5.46
N LEU A 156 -6.74 3.58 6.50
CA LEU A 156 -7.18 3.64 7.90
C LEU A 156 -6.72 4.96 8.53
N CYS A 157 -7.62 5.92 8.58
CA CYS A 157 -7.38 7.30 8.97
C CYS A 157 -7.86 7.57 10.41
N PRO A 158 -7.06 8.22 11.27
CA PRO A 158 -7.53 8.62 12.59
C PRO A 158 -8.48 9.82 12.51
N ARG A 159 -9.60 9.77 13.25
CA ARG A 159 -10.57 10.88 13.29
C ARG A 159 -10.18 12.02 14.24
N ARG A 160 -9.10 11.85 14.99
CA ARG A 160 -8.58 12.82 15.97
C ARG A 160 -7.07 12.70 16.07
N ARG A 161 -6.41 13.66 16.70
CA ARG A 161 -4.99 13.55 17.01
C ARG A 161 -4.72 12.29 17.85
N VAL A 162 -3.75 11.49 17.42
CA VAL A 162 -3.36 10.25 18.09
C VAL A 162 -1.92 10.32 18.55
N HIS A 163 -1.63 9.67 19.68
CA HIS A 163 -0.26 9.46 20.10
C HIS A 163 0.38 8.32 19.29
N ARG A 164 1.37 8.68 18.46
CA ARG A 164 2.06 7.84 17.48
C ARG A 164 3.04 6.84 18.13
N SER A 165 2.54 6.04 19.07
CA SER A 165 3.31 4.99 19.76
C SER A 165 3.55 3.76 18.88
N ARG A 166 4.60 2.97 19.17
CA ARG A 166 4.82 1.64 18.54
C ARG A 166 3.58 0.73 18.59
N ARG A 167 2.84 0.77 19.70
CA ARG A 167 1.59 0.00 19.86
C ARG A 167 0.48 0.47 18.91
N TYR A 168 0.41 1.77 18.63
CA TYR A 168 -0.53 2.32 17.65
C TYR A 168 -0.21 1.80 16.26
N PHE A 169 1.05 1.91 15.82
CA PHE A 169 1.45 1.46 14.49
C PHE A 169 1.27 -0.04 14.31
N ARG A 170 1.69 -0.85 15.29
CA ARG A 170 1.50 -2.31 15.27
C ARG A 170 0.03 -2.68 15.15
N ALA A 171 -0.84 -2.01 15.91
CA ALA A 171 -2.28 -2.32 15.87
C ALA A 171 -2.93 -1.90 14.56
N GLY A 172 -2.56 -0.74 14.00
CA GLY A 172 -3.08 -0.25 12.73
C GLY A 172 -2.70 -1.17 11.55
N HIS A 173 -1.42 -1.54 11.45
CA HIS A 173 -0.98 -2.50 10.43
C HIS A 173 -1.63 -3.87 10.61
N ALA A 174 -1.61 -4.44 11.82
CA ALA A 174 -2.22 -5.73 12.06
C ALA A 174 -3.72 -5.74 11.74
N LEU A 175 -4.44 -4.63 11.97
CA LEU A 175 -5.83 -4.52 11.58
C LEU A 175 -5.99 -4.52 10.06
N LEU A 176 -5.21 -3.71 9.34
CA LEU A 176 -5.30 -3.67 7.88
C LEU A 176 -4.94 -5.02 7.25
N ASP A 177 -3.89 -5.68 7.73
CA ASP A 177 -3.48 -6.99 7.22
C ASP A 177 -4.62 -8.03 7.40
N GLN A 178 -5.25 -8.05 8.59
CA GLN A 178 -6.42 -8.92 8.85
C GLN A 178 -7.65 -8.56 8.02
N VAL A 179 -7.88 -7.27 7.76
CA VAL A 179 -8.97 -6.84 6.89
C VAL A 179 -8.70 -7.30 5.46
N THR A 180 -7.49 -7.11 4.94
CA THR A 180 -7.10 -7.57 3.61
C THR A 180 -7.28 -9.09 3.46
N GLU A 181 -6.81 -9.89 4.41
CA GLU A 181 -7.01 -11.33 4.42
C GLU A 181 -8.51 -11.70 4.43
N GLY A 182 -9.31 -11.06 5.30
CA GLY A 182 -10.75 -11.30 5.37
C GLY A 182 -11.47 -10.97 4.07
N LEU A 183 -11.13 -9.84 3.43
CA LEU A 183 -11.68 -9.46 2.13
C LEU A 183 -11.36 -10.51 1.07
N LEU A 184 -10.13 -11.01 1.01
CA LEU A 184 -9.73 -12.04 0.04
C LEU A 184 -10.45 -13.39 0.26
N VAL A 185 -10.80 -13.71 1.51
CA VAL A 185 -11.57 -14.92 1.84
C VAL A 185 -13.04 -14.78 1.44
N HIS A 186 -13.62 -13.60 1.63
CA HIS A 186 -15.05 -13.33 1.41
C HIS A 186 -15.36 -12.77 0.01
N ALA A 187 -14.36 -12.59 -0.85
CA ALA A 187 -14.54 -12.18 -2.25
C ALA A 187 -14.54 -13.36 -3.24
N ARG A 188 -14.44 -14.60 -2.73
CA ARG A 188 -14.45 -15.85 -3.52
C ARG A 188 -15.80 -16.52 -3.45
#